data_AF-A0A4R5EA18-F1
#
_entry.id   AF-A0A4R5EA18-F1
#
_cell.length_a   1.000
_cell.length_b   1.000
_cell.length_c   1.000
_cell.angle_alpha   90.00
_cell.angle_beta   90.00
_cell.angle_gamma   90.00
#
_symmetry.space_group_name_H-M   'P 1'
#
loop_
_entity.id
_entity.type
_entity.pdbx_description
1 polymer ?
#
loop_
_entity_poly.entity_id
_entity_poly.type
_entity_poly.pdbx_seq_one_letter_code
_entity_poly.pdbx_strand_id
1 'polypeptide(L)' 'MGVDPDALDWKRSGTDEGAIEVAFVNEWTLLRTSGQLISVFDEHEWACFLDGVKNGEFDRAAS' A
#
# COMPACT_ATOMS: atom_id res chain seq x y z
N MET A 1 12.30 7.32 -10.56
CA MET A 1 10.90 7.38 -11.04
C MET A 1 10.41 8.80 -10.84
N GLY A 2 9.96 9.46 -11.91
CA GLY A 2 9.41 10.82 -11.85
C GLY A 2 7.90 10.78 -11.64
N VAL A 3 7.46 10.08 -10.59
CA VAL A 3 6.04 9.94 -10.25
C VAL A 3 5.73 10.95 -9.15
N ASP A 4 4.74 11.80 -9.37
CA ASP A 4 4.18 12.69 -8.37
C ASP A 4 3.08 11.94 -7.59
N PRO A 5 3.30 11.61 -6.30
CA PRO A 5 2.32 10.86 -5.51
C PRO A 5 0.99 11.58 -5.32
N ASP A 6 0.98 12.90 -5.36
CA ASP A 6 -0.23 13.72 -5.17
C ASP A 6 -1.11 13.75 -6.43
N ALA A 7 -0.54 13.37 -7.58
CA ALA A 7 -1.27 13.27 -8.85
C ALA A 7 -1.85 11.86 -9.11
N LEU A 8 -1.65 10.90 -8.19
CA LEU A 8 -2.08 9.52 -8.38
C LEU A 8 -3.56 9.30 -8.00
N ASP A 9 -4.18 8.34 -8.69
CA ASP A 9 -5.52 7.87 -8.35
C ASP A 9 -5.45 6.82 -7.22
N TRP A 10 -5.58 7.31 -5.99
CA TRP A 10 -5.54 6.49 -4.78
C TRP A 10 -6.87 5.82 -4.49
N LYS A 11 -6.87 4.48 -4.42
CA LYS A 11 -8.01 3.69 -3.95
C LYS A 11 -7.95 3.56 -2.44
N ARG A 12 -8.93 4.15 -1.75
CA ARG A 12 -8.98 4.19 -0.28
C ARG A 12 -9.92 3.12 0.29
N SER A 13 -9.50 2.45 1.35
CA SER A 13 -10.28 1.39 2.01
C SER A 13 -11.43 1.92 2.88
N GLY A 14 -11.42 3.21 3.22
CA GLY A 14 -12.38 3.85 4.13
C GLY A 14 -12.16 5.36 4.26
N THR A 15 -12.89 6.02 5.17
CA THR A 15 -12.80 7.48 5.37
C THR A 15 -12.00 7.90 6.59
N ASP A 16 -11.63 6.93 7.44
CA ASP A 16 -10.95 7.17 8.70
C ASP A 16 -9.45 7.49 8.50
N GLU A 17 -8.82 8.09 9.51
CA GLU A 17 -7.39 8.48 9.46
C GLU A 17 -6.42 7.29 9.31
N GLY A 18 -6.88 6.07 9.63
CA GLY A 18 -6.12 4.83 9.45
C GLY A 18 -6.45 4.07 8.16
N ALA A 19 -7.26 4.65 7.26
CA ALA A 19 -7.63 3.98 6.03
C ALA A 19 -6.41 3.75 5.12
N ILE A 20 -6.29 2.53 4.60
CA ILE A 20 -5.23 2.17 3.66
C ILE A 20 -5.60 2.75 2.29
N GLU A 21 -4.62 3.35 1.63
CA GLU A 21 -4.69 3.85 0.28
C GLU A 21 -3.71 3.07 -0.61
N VAL A 22 -4.17 2.66 -1.78
CA VAL A 22 -3.36 1.94 -2.78
C VAL A 22 -3.48 2.60 -4.14
N ALA A 23 -2.35 2.85 -4.80
CA ALA A 23 -2.29 3.32 -6.19
C ALA A 23 -1.45 2.37 -7.05
N PHE A 24 -1.85 2.19 -8.31
CA PHE A 24 -1.14 1.36 -9.28
C PHE A 24 -0.58 2.25 -10.39
N VAL A 25 0.73 2.20 -10.61
CA VAL A 25 1.43 3.06 -11.58
C VAL A 25 2.42 2.23 -12.38
N ASN A 26 2.10 2.00 -13.65
CA ASN A 26 2.85 1.08 -14.51
C ASN A 26 3.01 -0.30 -13.82
N GLU A 27 4.24 -0.75 -13.59
CA GLU A 27 4.59 -1.98 -12.89
C GLU A 27 4.65 -1.89 -11.35
N TRP A 28 4.38 -0.71 -10.78
CA TRP A 28 4.52 -0.45 -9.35
C TRP A 28 3.18 -0.39 -8.62
N THR A 29 3.17 -0.94 -7.41
CA THR A 29 2.08 -0.78 -6.45
C THR A 29 2.54 0.07 -5.28
N LEU A 30 1.82 1.15 -5.01
CA LEU A 30 2.13 2.10 -3.94
C LEU A 30 1.08 1.96 -2.84
N LEU A 31 1.51 1.92 -1.57
CA LEU A 31 0.64 1.79 -0.41
C LEU A 31 0.97 2.85 0.65
N ARG A 32 -0.05 3.47 1.24
CA ARG A 32 0.08 4.40 2.38
C ARG A 32 -1.13 4.33 3.30
N THR A 33 -0.99 4.79 4.55
CA THR A 33 -2.08 4.82 5.55
C THR A 33 -2.47 6.22 6.02
N SER A 34 -1.59 7.21 5.87
CA SER A 34 -1.82 8.59 6.36
C SER A 34 -1.13 9.66 5.52
N GLY A 35 -0.77 9.35 4.27
CA GLY A 35 -0.10 10.29 3.37
C GLY A 35 1.39 10.57 3.68
N GLN A 36 1.91 10.12 4.83
CA GLN A 36 3.26 10.49 5.28
C GLN A 36 4.38 9.59 4.75
N LEU A 37 4.13 8.29 4.62
CA LEU A 37 5.07 7.31 4.10
C LEU A 37 4.38 6.46 3.03
N ILE A 38 5.07 6.29 1.90
CA ILE A 38 4.59 5.49 0.78
C ILE A 38 5.55 4.32 0.62
N SER A 39 5.03 3.12 0.80
CA SER A 39 5.72 1.88 0.43
C SER A 39 5.50 1.61 -1.05
N VAL A 40 6.58 1.30 -1.77
CA VAL A 40 6.55 1.00 -3.21
C VAL A 40 6.97 -0.45 -3.39
N PHE A 41 6.18 -1.20 -4.14
CA PHE A 41 6.38 -2.62 -4.40
C PHE A 41 6.40 -2.87 -5.89
N ASP A 42 7.29 -3.75 -6.36
CA ASP A 42 7.10 -4.40 -7.66
C ASP A 42 6.01 -5.49 -7.60
N GLU A 43 5.73 -6.14 -8.75
CA GLU A 43 4.73 -7.21 -8.85
C GLU A 43 5.02 -8.39 -7.90
N HIS A 44 6.29 -8.79 -7.77
CA HIS A 44 6.68 -9.94 -6.96
C HIS A 44 6.60 -9.62 -5.47
N GLU A 45 7.15 -8.47 -5.06
CA GLU A 45 7.09 -7.98 -3.69
C GLU A 45 5.64 -7.80 -3.24
N TRP A 46 4.78 -7.26 -4.11
CA TRP A 46 3.35 -7.11 -3.81
C TRP A 46 2.66 -8.47 -3.65
N ALA A 47 2.97 -9.45 -4.50
CA ALA A 47 2.44 -10.80 -4.36
C ALA A 47 2.85 -11.46 -3.04
N CYS A 48 4.13 -11.33 -2.64
CA CYS A 48 4.62 -11.80 -1.35
C CYS A 48 3.95 -11.09 -0.17
N PHE A 49 3.78 -9.77 -0.25
CA PHE A 49 3.08 -8.99 0.77
C PHE A 49 1.64 -9.50 0.96
N LEU A 50 0.90 -9.68 -0.14
CA LEU A 50 -0.47 -10.20 -0.08
C LEU A 50 -0.55 -11.61 0.47
N ASP A 51 0.43 -12.46 0.17
CA ASP A 51 0.51 -13.80 0.73
C ASP A 51 0.74 -13.76 2.26
N GLY A 52 1.69 -12.94 2.72
CA GLY A 52 1.93 -12.72 4.15
C GLY A 52 0.71 -12.19 4.90
N VAL A 53 0.00 -11.20 4.33
CA VAL A 53 -1.25 -10.67 4.89
C VAL A 53 -2.31 -11.76 5.02
N LYS A 54 -2.52 -12.57 3.98
CA LYS A 54 -3.49 -13.68 4.02
C LYS A 54 -3.14 -14.75 5.05
N ASN A 55 -1.85 -14.93 5.32
CA ASN A 55 -1.34 -15.87 6.31
C ASN A 55 -1.27 -15.29 7.74
N GLY A 56 -1.75 -14.05 7.96
CA GLY A 56 -1.79 -13.42 9.28
C GLY A 56 -0.43 -12.98 9.81
N GLU A 57 0.55 -12.74 8.93
CA GLU A 57 1.92 -12.35 9.32
C GLU A 57 1.94 -11.08 10.20
N PHE A 58 0.98 -10.18 9.97
CA PHE A 58 0.90 -8.88 10.64
C PHE A 58 -0.01 -8.86 11.88
N ASP A 59 -0.72 -9.95 12.19
CA ASP A 59 -1.69 -9.99 13.30
C ASP A 59 -1.02 -9.84 14.67
N ARG A 60 0.27 -10.19 14.77
CA ARG A 60 1.06 -10.06 16.01
C ARG A 60 1.73 -8.69 16.19
N ALA A 61 1.84 -7.89 15.13
CA ALA A 61 2.51 -6.59 15.19
C ALA A 61 1.60 -5.47 15.74
N ALA A 62 0.30 -5.73 15.89
CA ALA A 62 -0.71 -4.79 16.39
C ALA A 62 -0.96 -4.86 17.92
N SER A 63 0.01 -5.38 18.70
CA SER A 63 -0.04 -5.47 20.18
C SER A 63 0.61 -4.29 20.87
#